data_AF-A0A1I4YIB5-F1
#
_entry.id   AF-A0A1I4YIB5-F1
#
_cell.length_a   1.000
_cell.length_b   1.000
_cell.length_c   1.000
_cell.angle_alpha   90.00
_cell.angle_beta   90.00
_cell.angle_gamma   90.00
#
_symmetry.space_group_name_H-M   'P 1'
#
loop_
_entity.id
_entity.type
_entity.pdbx_description
1 polymer ?
#
loop_
_entity_poly.entity_id
_entity_poly.type
_entity_poly.pdbx_seq_one_letter_code
_entity_poly.pdbx_strand_id
1 'polypeptide(L)'
;MLMRLRVVLRRRGKLNSNIINTTLGLNHVSSYVKHFGSLRGAYSLIGYVSPRDCDWLDTWDHWAHEQTRHANELAEVLRADLGLEPELAQGNIALDVGGARLVSFLIARQLATRGPDHAPQWKAYRRQISSGLLAVMRLDATNKVVEDYVLLPPKLRAGRYVWLSSGSLARHRGVLCPEMSDLIKAIKARLAASNHAAPTMSAPSNKQAERGRPKARSGRGRH
;
A
#
# COMPACT_ATOMS: atom_id res chain seq x y z
N MET A 1 -33.03 -16.36 -8.94
CA MET A 1 -32.12 -15.19 -9.05
C MET A 1 -31.15 -15.27 -10.23
N LEU A 2 -30.42 -16.38 -10.41
CA LEU A 2 -29.39 -16.53 -11.46
C LEU A 2 -29.96 -16.56 -12.89
N MET A 3 -31.14 -17.15 -13.12
CA MET A 3 -31.79 -17.12 -14.43
C MET A 3 -32.06 -15.69 -14.93
N ARG A 4 -32.56 -14.81 -14.06
CA ARG A 4 -32.80 -13.41 -14.42
C ARG A 4 -31.50 -12.68 -14.76
N LEU A 5 -30.42 -12.98 -14.03
CA LEU A 5 -29.08 -12.49 -14.37
C LEU A 5 -28.62 -12.96 -15.76
N ARG A 6 -28.82 -14.24 -16.12
CA ARG A 6 -28.49 -14.77 -17.46
C ARG A 6 -29.28 -14.06 -18.56
N VAL A 7 -30.57 -13.79 -18.34
CA VAL A 7 -31.41 -13.06 -19.31
C VAL A 7 -30.89 -11.64 -19.52
N VAL A 8 -30.57 -10.93 -18.44
CA VAL A 8 -30.02 -9.56 -18.53
C VAL A 8 -28.65 -9.55 -19.19
N LEU A 9 -27.80 -10.54 -18.88
CA LEU A 9 -26.51 -10.70 -19.53
C LEU A 9 -26.66 -10.89 -21.04
N ARG A 10 -27.55 -11.78 -21.50
CA ARG A 10 -27.82 -11.98 -22.93
C ARG A 10 -28.31 -10.71 -23.62
N ARG A 11 -29.12 -9.89 -22.94
CA ARG A 11 -29.67 -8.64 -23.51
C ARG A 11 -28.67 -7.49 -23.54
N ARG A 12 -27.84 -7.33 -22.51
CA ARG A 12 -26.93 -6.18 -22.32
C ARG A 12 -25.49 -6.46 -22.74
N GLY A 13 -25.11 -7.73 -22.89
CA GLY A 13 -23.74 -8.20 -23.14
C GLY A 13 -22.79 -8.05 -21.96
N LYS A 14 -23.15 -7.31 -20.91
CA LYS A 14 -22.34 -7.08 -19.71
C LYS A 14 -23.20 -6.89 -18.46
N LEU A 15 -22.60 -7.19 -17.32
CA LEU A 15 -23.15 -6.97 -15.99
C LEU A 15 -22.20 -6.12 -15.16
N ASN A 16 -22.78 -5.20 -14.37
CA ASN A 16 -22.12 -4.51 -13.28
C ASN A 16 -23.16 -4.17 -12.21
N SER A 17 -22.71 -3.70 -11.04
CA SER A 17 -23.59 -3.39 -9.91
C SER A 17 -24.69 -2.39 -10.28
N ASN A 18 -24.38 -1.39 -11.11
CA ASN A 18 -25.34 -0.38 -11.54
C ASN A 18 -26.43 -0.98 -12.43
N ILE A 19 -26.06 -1.79 -13.43
CA ILE A 19 -27.03 -2.49 -14.30
C ILE A 19 -27.95 -3.37 -13.47
N ILE A 20 -27.42 -4.08 -12.47
CA ILE A 20 -28.22 -4.97 -11.62
C ILE A 20 -29.22 -4.18 -10.81
N ASN A 21 -28.77 -3.11 -10.15
CA ASN A 21 -29.62 -2.28 -9.29
C ASN A 21 -30.67 -1.47 -10.07
N THR A 22 -30.41 -1.14 -11.34
CA THR A 22 -31.31 -0.32 -12.17
C THR A 22 -32.25 -1.16 -13.05
N THR A 23 -32.00 -2.46 -13.21
CA THR A 23 -32.85 -3.32 -14.04
C THR A 23 -34.05 -3.81 -13.24
N LEU A 24 -35.24 -3.39 -13.67
CA LEU A 24 -36.51 -3.84 -13.10
C LEU A 24 -36.62 -5.37 -13.13
N GLY A 25 -37.02 -5.94 -11.99
CA GLY A 25 -37.17 -7.40 -11.82
C GLY A 25 -35.89 -8.14 -11.44
N LEU A 26 -34.73 -7.47 -11.36
CA LEU A 26 -33.56 -8.01 -10.65
C LEU A 26 -33.62 -7.67 -9.15
N ASN A 27 -33.02 -8.54 -8.36
CA ASN A 27 -32.77 -8.23 -6.95
C ASN A 27 -31.62 -7.22 -6.85
N HIS A 28 -31.57 -6.47 -5.76
CA HIS A 28 -30.45 -5.59 -5.48
C HIS A 28 -29.15 -6.39 -5.34
N VAL A 29 -28.01 -5.78 -5.67
CA VAL A 29 -26.67 -6.42 -5.60
C VAL A 29 -26.39 -7.05 -4.24
N SER A 30 -26.85 -6.42 -3.15
CA SER A 30 -26.71 -6.96 -1.79
C SER A 30 -27.36 -8.33 -1.60
N SER A 31 -28.48 -8.63 -2.28
CA SER A 31 -29.10 -9.95 -2.24
C SER A 31 -28.20 -11.01 -2.89
N TYR A 32 -27.53 -10.67 -3.99
CA TYR A 32 -26.58 -11.60 -4.62
C TYR A 32 -25.37 -11.87 -3.73
N VAL A 33 -24.81 -10.83 -3.09
CA VAL A 33 -23.74 -10.98 -2.11
C VAL A 33 -24.18 -11.87 -0.95
N LYS A 34 -25.38 -11.65 -0.40
CA LYS A 34 -25.92 -12.47 0.70
C LYS A 34 -26.09 -13.94 0.34
N HIS A 35 -26.58 -14.25 -0.86
CA HIS A 35 -26.87 -15.63 -1.26
C HIS A 35 -25.68 -16.38 -1.87
N PHE A 36 -24.73 -15.67 -2.48
CA PHE A 36 -23.63 -16.27 -3.24
C PHE A 36 -22.24 -15.85 -2.72
N GLY A 37 -22.18 -15.22 -1.55
CA GLY A 37 -20.96 -14.71 -0.90
C GLY A 37 -20.40 -13.44 -1.54
N SER A 38 -20.39 -13.36 -2.87
CA SER A 38 -19.95 -12.19 -3.61
C SER A 38 -20.69 -12.05 -4.94
N LEU A 39 -20.65 -10.84 -5.51
CA LEU A 39 -21.19 -10.61 -6.85
C LEU A 39 -20.44 -11.42 -7.91
N ARG A 40 -19.13 -11.65 -7.69
CA ARG A 40 -18.29 -12.49 -8.54
C ARG A 40 -18.68 -13.97 -8.45
N GLY A 41 -19.02 -14.46 -7.26
CA GLY A 41 -19.57 -15.80 -7.06
C GLY A 41 -20.86 -15.99 -7.86
N ALA A 42 -21.77 -15.00 -7.82
CA ALA A 42 -22.99 -15.02 -8.64
C ALA A 42 -22.70 -15.00 -10.15
N TYR A 43 -21.66 -14.27 -10.59
CA TYR A 43 -21.22 -14.24 -12.00
C TYR A 43 -20.61 -15.57 -12.45
N SER A 44 -19.82 -16.23 -11.60
CA SER A 44 -19.23 -17.55 -11.88
C SER A 44 -20.32 -18.61 -12.14
N LEU A 45 -21.37 -18.64 -11.31
CA LEU A 45 -22.50 -19.58 -11.46
C LEU A 45 -23.32 -19.40 -12.76
N ILE A 46 -23.16 -18.27 -13.44
CA ILE A 46 -23.80 -18.01 -14.74
C ILE A 46 -22.81 -18.05 -15.90
N GLY A 47 -21.54 -18.41 -15.66
CA GLY A 47 -20.49 -18.44 -16.68
C GLY A 47 -20.07 -17.05 -17.18
N TYR A 48 -20.31 -16.00 -16.40
CA TYR A 48 -19.95 -14.64 -16.78
C TYR A 48 -18.60 -14.24 -16.18
N VAL A 49 -17.65 -13.91 -17.04
CA VAL A 49 -16.38 -13.30 -16.63
C VAL A 49 -16.50 -11.79 -16.82
N SER A 50 -16.37 -11.05 -15.72
CA SER A 50 -16.39 -9.59 -15.77
C SER A 50 -15.17 -9.06 -16.53
N PRO A 51 -15.32 -8.06 -17.42
CA PRO A 51 -14.18 -7.40 -18.07
C PRO A 51 -13.27 -6.66 -17.09
N ARG A 52 -13.77 -6.35 -15.89
CA ARG A 52 -12.94 -5.79 -14.83
C ARG A 52 -12.10 -6.89 -14.22
N ASP A 53 -10.78 -6.73 -14.30
CA ASP A 53 -9.82 -7.49 -13.54
C ASP A 53 -9.98 -7.17 -12.04
N CYS A 54 -10.73 -8.05 -11.37
CA CYS A 54 -10.93 -8.06 -9.94
C CYS A 54 -10.20 -9.22 -9.27
N ASP A 55 -9.28 -9.90 -9.98
CA ASP A 55 -8.55 -11.09 -9.50
C ASP A 55 -7.82 -10.80 -8.18
N TRP A 56 -7.42 -9.54 -8.01
CA TRP A 56 -6.87 -9.02 -6.78
C TRP A 56 -7.71 -9.30 -5.52
N LEU A 57 -9.04 -9.29 -5.61
CA LEU A 57 -9.90 -9.62 -4.47
C LEU A 57 -9.78 -11.08 -4.07
N ASP A 58 -9.63 -11.97 -5.04
CA ASP A 58 -9.51 -13.41 -4.80
C ASP A 58 -8.09 -13.76 -4.33
N THR A 59 -7.09 -12.96 -4.72
CA THR A 59 -5.70 -13.12 -4.27
C THR A 59 -5.35 -12.29 -3.03
N TRP A 60 -6.30 -11.56 -2.44
CA TRP A 60 -6.00 -10.65 -1.33
C TRP A 60 -5.37 -11.38 -0.15
N ASP A 61 -5.96 -12.50 0.27
CA ASP A 61 -5.47 -13.29 1.40
C ASP A 61 -4.09 -13.90 1.11
N HIS A 62 -3.88 -14.34 -0.13
CA HIS A 62 -2.57 -14.82 -0.58
C HIS A 62 -1.50 -13.73 -0.44
N TRP A 63 -1.78 -12.52 -0.91
CA TRP A 63 -0.81 -11.41 -0.82
C TRP A 63 -0.64 -10.87 0.61
N ALA A 64 -1.67 -10.93 1.44
CA ALA A 64 -1.55 -10.61 2.86
C ALA A 64 -0.62 -11.62 3.58
N HIS A 65 -0.75 -12.91 3.24
CA HIS A 65 0.14 -13.96 3.73
C HIS A 65 1.57 -13.76 3.24
N GLU A 66 1.78 -13.46 1.96
CA GLU A 66 3.12 -13.18 1.42
C GLU A 66 3.77 -11.96 2.07
N GLN A 67 3.06 -10.85 2.24
CA GLN A 67 3.59 -9.68 2.97
C GLN A 67 3.97 -10.04 4.41
N THR A 68 3.15 -10.84 5.09
CA THR A 68 3.42 -11.30 6.45
C THR A 68 4.67 -12.17 6.51
N ARG A 69 4.82 -13.09 5.55
CA ARG A 69 6.01 -13.93 5.42
C ARG A 69 7.28 -13.09 5.26
N HIS A 70 7.25 -12.09 4.38
CA HIS A 70 8.40 -11.22 4.13
C HIS A 70 8.71 -10.31 5.34
N ALA A 71 7.68 -9.84 6.05
CA ALA A 71 7.86 -9.09 7.29
C ALA A 71 8.51 -9.95 8.38
N ASN A 72 8.08 -11.21 8.53
CA ASN A 72 8.69 -12.15 9.47
C ASN A 72 10.14 -12.46 9.11
N GLU A 73 10.43 -12.76 7.84
CA GLU A 73 11.79 -13.03 7.38
C GLU A 73 12.74 -11.86 7.68
N LEU A 74 12.30 -10.63 7.40
CA LEU A 74 13.07 -9.45 7.73
C LEU A 74 13.22 -9.28 9.25
N ALA A 75 12.18 -9.54 10.04
CA ALA A 75 12.23 -9.46 11.49
C ALA A 75 13.30 -10.39 12.08
N GLU A 76 13.35 -11.65 11.63
CA GLU A 76 14.36 -12.61 12.07
C GLU A 76 15.78 -12.14 11.73
N VAL A 77 15.99 -11.64 10.51
CA VAL A 77 17.31 -11.13 10.10
C VAL A 77 17.72 -9.91 10.91
N LEU A 78 16.79 -8.99 11.22
CA LEU A 78 17.10 -7.81 12.03
C LEU A 78 17.42 -8.17 13.48
N ARG A 79 16.76 -9.18 14.06
CA ARG A 79 17.11 -9.71 15.38
C ARG A 79 18.51 -10.33 15.37
N ALA A 80 18.77 -11.23 14.42
CA ALA A 80 20.02 -11.97 14.34
C ALA A 80 21.24 -11.08 14.03
N ASP A 81 21.13 -10.18 13.06
CA ASP A 81 22.27 -9.43 12.56
C ASP A 81 22.51 -8.11 13.29
N LEU A 82 21.44 -7.47 13.81
CA LEU A 82 21.51 -6.12 14.38
C LEU A 82 21.06 -6.04 15.85
N GLY A 83 20.59 -7.15 16.45
CA GLY A 83 20.09 -7.16 17.83
C GLY A 83 18.90 -6.23 18.06
N LEU A 84 18.16 -5.90 17.00
CA LEU A 84 16.95 -5.10 17.10
C LEU A 84 15.78 -5.98 17.51
N GLU A 85 14.78 -5.41 18.19
CA GLU A 85 13.53 -6.09 18.53
C GLU A 85 12.37 -5.55 17.67
N PRO A 86 12.22 -6.03 16.41
CA PRO A 86 11.13 -5.63 15.54
C PRO A 86 9.82 -6.31 15.94
N GLU A 87 8.77 -5.50 15.95
CA GLU A 87 7.39 -5.90 16.22
C GLU A 87 6.56 -5.81 14.93
N LEU A 88 5.72 -6.81 14.69
CA LEU A 88 4.77 -6.78 13.57
C LEU A 88 3.69 -5.73 13.81
N ALA A 89 3.37 -4.97 12.76
CA ALA A 89 2.39 -3.89 12.82
C ALA A 89 1.44 -3.92 11.60
N GLN A 90 0.34 -3.18 11.71
CA GLN A 90 -0.62 -2.93 10.63
C GLN A 90 -1.19 -4.23 9.99
N GLY A 91 -1.56 -5.22 10.80
CA GLY A 91 -2.02 -6.52 10.27
C GLY A 91 -0.87 -7.34 9.68
N ASN A 92 0.30 -7.27 10.32
CA ASN A 92 1.51 -8.05 10.04
C ASN A 92 2.19 -7.76 8.70
N ILE A 93 1.85 -6.65 8.03
CA ILE A 93 2.51 -6.22 6.78
C ILE A 93 3.59 -5.15 7.00
N ALA A 94 3.91 -4.82 8.24
CA ALA A 94 4.88 -3.82 8.59
C ALA A 94 5.69 -4.22 9.82
N LEU A 95 6.86 -3.60 9.98
CA LEU A 95 7.70 -3.74 11.16
C LEU A 95 7.90 -2.38 11.84
N ASP A 96 7.69 -2.36 13.14
CA ASP A 96 8.02 -1.24 14.02
C ASP A 96 9.21 -1.64 14.91
N VAL A 97 10.08 -0.69 15.24
CA VAL A 97 11.17 -0.88 16.21
C VAL A 97 11.10 0.27 17.20
N GLY A 98 10.99 -0.04 18.48
CA GLY A 98 10.85 0.97 19.54
C GLY A 98 9.62 1.88 19.35
N GLY A 99 8.51 1.34 18.86
CA GLY A 99 7.26 2.08 18.62
C GLY A 99 7.27 2.99 17.38
N ALA A 100 8.33 2.97 16.56
CA ALA A 100 8.42 3.72 15.32
C ALA A 100 8.45 2.79 14.11
N ARG A 101 7.67 3.15 13.06
CA ARG A 101 7.63 2.40 11.80
C ARG A 101 9.00 2.36 11.13
N LEU A 102 9.55 1.16 11.02
CA LEU A 102 10.80 0.89 10.32
C LEU A 102 10.55 0.74 8.83
N VAL A 103 9.67 -0.20 8.47
CA VAL A 103 9.36 -0.56 7.10
C VAL A 103 7.93 -1.06 6.96
N SER A 104 7.31 -0.80 5.82
CA SER A 104 6.00 -1.38 5.45
C SER A 104 6.12 -2.08 4.11
N PHE A 105 5.55 -3.28 4.01
CA PHE A 105 5.44 -4.03 2.78
C PHE A 105 4.22 -3.57 1.99
N LEU A 106 4.40 -3.47 0.67
CA LEU A 106 3.38 -3.04 -0.27
C LEU A 106 3.40 -3.93 -1.49
N ILE A 107 2.23 -4.24 -2.03
CA ILE A 107 2.12 -4.91 -3.33
C ILE A 107 1.87 -3.89 -4.43
N ALA A 108 2.69 -3.92 -5.48
CA ALA A 108 2.49 -3.16 -6.70
C ALA A 108 2.07 -4.08 -7.84
N ARG A 109 0.84 -3.88 -8.34
CA ARG A 109 0.33 -4.62 -9.50
C ARG A 109 0.83 -4.01 -10.79
N GLN A 110 1.22 -4.83 -11.75
CA GLN A 110 1.50 -4.37 -13.11
C GLN A 110 0.17 -4.01 -13.79
N LEU A 111 0.15 -2.83 -14.41
CA LEU A 111 -0.97 -2.37 -15.21
C LEU A 111 -0.90 -3.00 -16.60
N ALA A 112 -2.08 -3.25 -17.19
CA ALA A 112 -2.16 -3.67 -18.57
C ALA A 112 -1.37 -2.71 -19.47
N THR A 113 -0.47 -3.27 -20.26
CA THR A 113 0.36 -2.53 -21.22
C THR A 113 -0.54 -1.82 -22.22
N ARG A 114 -0.31 -0.52 -22.43
CA ARG A 114 -1.13 0.29 -23.36
C ARG A 114 -0.78 0.08 -24.83
N GLY A 115 0.34 -0.61 -25.11
CA GLY A 115 0.85 -0.94 -26.45
C GLY A 115 2.25 -1.55 -26.35
N PRO A 116 2.80 -2.07 -27.45
CA PRO A 116 4.10 -2.77 -27.47
C PRO A 116 5.29 -1.88 -27.07
N ASP A 117 5.23 -0.58 -27.37
CA ASP A 117 6.32 0.37 -27.08
C ASP A 117 6.22 1.00 -25.67
N HIS A 118 5.23 0.61 -24.88
CA HIS A 118 5.03 1.17 -23.56
C HIS A 118 5.76 0.36 -22.50
N ALA A 119 6.70 1.01 -21.81
CA ALA A 119 7.35 0.44 -20.64
C ALA A 119 6.31 0.01 -19.59
N PRO A 120 6.54 -1.13 -18.90
CA PRO A 120 5.65 -1.62 -17.87
C PRO A 120 5.52 -0.61 -16.74
N GLN A 121 4.32 -0.53 -16.17
CA GLN A 121 3.98 0.37 -15.08
C GLN A 121 3.32 -0.40 -13.97
N TRP A 122 3.72 -0.14 -12.74
CA TRP A 122 3.12 -0.73 -11.56
C TRP A 122 2.45 0.32 -10.68
N LYS A 123 1.44 -0.12 -9.94
CA LYS A 123 0.69 0.72 -9.03
C LYS A 123 0.49 0.01 -7.69
N ALA A 124 0.98 0.62 -6.61
CA ALA A 124 0.76 0.18 -5.24
C ALA A 124 -0.18 1.13 -4.50
N TYR A 125 -1.04 0.57 -3.65
CA TYR A 125 -1.90 1.36 -2.77
C TYR A 125 -1.27 1.52 -1.39
N ARG A 126 -1.17 2.76 -0.90
CA ARG A 126 -0.40 3.12 0.31
C ARG A 126 -1.28 3.52 1.51
N ARG A 127 -2.62 3.33 1.46
CA ARG A 127 -3.52 3.93 2.46
C ARG A 127 -3.03 3.61 3.88
N GLN A 128 -2.88 4.66 4.70
CA GLN A 128 -2.48 4.64 6.12
C GLN A 128 -0.99 4.44 6.45
N ILE A 129 -0.07 4.39 5.48
CA ILE A 129 1.37 4.33 5.79
C ILE A 129 1.98 5.74 5.77
N SER A 130 2.17 6.34 6.94
CA SER A 130 2.68 7.72 7.11
C SER A 130 4.19 7.80 7.33
N SER A 131 4.85 6.73 7.74
CA SER A 131 6.28 6.71 8.13
C SER A 131 6.97 5.38 7.76
N GLY A 132 8.30 5.35 7.91
CA GLY A 132 9.14 4.20 7.61
C GLY A 132 9.37 3.92 6.12
N LEU A 133 10.39 3.12 5.82
CA LEU A 133 10.72 2.67 4.47
C LEU A 133 9.53 1.95 3.84
N LEU A 134 9.42 1.98 2.51
CA LEU A 134 8.42 1.16 1.80
C LEU A 134 9.14 0.09 1.00
N ALA A 135 8.95 -1.17 1.40
CA ALA A 135 9.37 -2.35 0.66
C ALA A 135 8.25 -2.74 -0.31
N VAL A 136 8.39 -2.38 -1.59
CA VAL A 136 7.35 -2.61 -2.58
C VAL A 136 7.67 -3.88 -3.38
N MET A 137 6.80 -4.88 -3.29
CA MET A 137 6.85 -6.13 -4.04
C MET A 137 6.15 -5.89 -5.39
N ARG A 138 6.91 -5.84 -6.48
CA ARG A 138 6.34 -5.69 -7.83
C ARG A 138 5.92 -7.05 -8.34
N LEU A 139 4.66 -7.16 -8.76
CA LEU A 139 4.17 -8.37 -9.38
C LEU A 139 4.49 -8.41 -10.87
N ASP A 140 4.59 -9.61 -11.40
CA ASP A 140 4.78 -9.86 -12.83
C ASP A 140 3.58 -9.42 -13.68
N ALA A 141 3.70 -9.57 -15.00
CA ALA A 141 2.64 -9.22 -15.95
C ALA A 141 1.33 -9.98 -15.72
N THR A 142 1.41 -11.19 -15.12
CA THR A 142 0.22 -11.96 -14.76
C THR A 142 -0.39 -11.56 -13.42
N ASN A 143 0.29 -10.70 -12.64
CA ASN A 143 -0.05 -10.31 -11.28
C ASN A 143 -0.21 -11.50 -10.32
N LYS A 144 0.57 -12.58 -10.52
CA LYS A 144 0.48 -13.82 -9.73
C LYS A 144 1.77 -14.15 -8.98
N VAL A 145 2.90 -13.59 -9.41
CA VAL A 145 4.20 -13.87 -8.81
C VAL A 145 4.91 -12.55 -8.56
N VAL A 146 5.71 -12.48 -7.50
CA VAL A 146 6.61 -11.34 -7.26
C VAL A 146 7.73 -11.41 -8.30
N GLU A 147 7.84 -10.39 -9.14
CA GLU A 147 8.88 -10.26 -10.15
C GLU A 147 10.19 -9.75 -9.51
N ASP A 148 10.07 -8.72 -8.66
CA ASP A 148 11.19 -8.14 -7.91
C ASP A 148 10.69 -7.16 -6.83
N TYR A 149 11.63 -6.47 -6.17
CA TYR A 149 11.36 -5.57 -5.06
C TYR A 149 11.91 -4.17 -5.32
N VAL A 150 11.27 -3.17 -4.73
CA VAL A 150 11.70 -1.78 -4.76
C VAL A 150 11.69 -1.22 -3.36
N LEU A 151 12.84 -0.76 -2.87
CA LEU A 151 12.94 -0.04 -1.61
C LEU A 151 12.77 1.47 -1.86
N LEU A 152 11.76 2.07 -1.24
CA LEU A 152 11.50 3.51 -1.31
C LEU A 152 11.76 4.19 0.04
N PRO A 153 12.23 5.45 0.02
CA PRO A 153 12.43 6.22 1.23
C PRO A 153 11.10 6.54 1.95
N PRO A 154 11.13 6.84 3.27
CA PRO A 154 9.93 7.08 4.07
C PRO A 154 9.11 8.31 3.62
N LYS A 155 9.82 9.36 3.20
CA LYS A 155 9.21 10.62 2.77
C LYS A 155 9.03 10.61 1.26
N LEU A 156 7.99 9.93 0.78
CA LEU A 156 7.55 10.06 -0.61
C LEU A 156 6.57 11.22 -0.76
N ARG A 157 6.84 12.11 -1.72
CA ARG A 157 5.86 13.05 -2.28
C ARG A 157 4.93 12.31 -3.25
N ALA A 158 4.23 11.30 -2.74
CA ALA A 158 3.26 10.50 -3.48
C ALA A 158 1.93 10.52 -2.72
N GLY A 159 0.82 10.56 -3.45
CA GLY A 159 -0.51 10.51 -2.86
C GLY A 159 -0.85 9.12 -2.30
N ARG A 160 -2.13 8.75 -2.34
CA ARG A 160 -2.61 7.43 -1.87
C ARG A 160 -2.05 6.24 -2.66
N TYR A 161 -1.47 6.50 -3.83
CA TYR A 161 -0.87 5.49 -4.70
C TYR A 161 0.58 5.83 -4.97
N VAL A 162 1.41 4.80 -5.00
CA VAL A 162 2.79 4.85 -5.49
C VAL A 162 2.78 4.27 -6.90
N TRP A 163 3.34 5.02 -7.85
CA TRP A 163 3.45 4.62 -9.24
C TRP A 163 4.90 4.28 -9.55
N LEU A 164 5.15 3.08 -10.04
CA LEU A 164 6.49 2.59 -10.34
C LEU A 164 6.64 2.37 -11.85
N SER A 165 7.72 2.91 -12.39
CA SER A 165 8.26 2.69 -13.72
C SER A 165 9.75 3.00 -13.66
N SER A 166 10.51 2.66 -14.70
CA SER A 166 11.94 3.00 -14.78
C SER A 166 12.19 4.50 -14.50
N GLY A 167 11.33 5.37 -15.03
CA GLY A 167 11.43 6.82 -14.81
C GLY A 167 11.00 7.29 -13.41
N SER A 168 10.02 6.65 -12.77
CA SER A 168 9.58 7.08 -11.42
C SER A 168 10.50 6.58 -10.30
N LEU A 169 11.21 5.46 -10.50
CA LEU A 169 12.22 4.95 -9.56
C LEU A 169 13.29 6.00 -9.26
N ALA A 170 13.85 6.61 -10.31
CA ALA A 170 14.85 7.66 -10.18
C ALA A 170 14.29 8.87 -9.40
N ARG A 171 13.06 9.30 -9.72
CA ARG A 171 12.39 10.42 -9.03
C ARG A 171 12.18 10.15 -7.54
N HIS A 172 11.86 8.92 -7.19
CA HIS A 172 11.61 8.50 -5.81
C HIS A 172 12.88 8.14 -5.04
N ARG A 173 14.07 8.19 -5.67
CA ARG A 173 15.32 7.67 -5.11
C ARG A 173 15.16 6.23 -4.61
N GLY A 174 14.39 5.46 -5.38
CA GLY A 174 14.11 4.05 -5.11
C GLY A 174 15.29 3.19 -5.51
N VAL A 175 15.44 2.05 -4.84
CA VAL A 175 16.45 1.04 -5.17
C VAL A 175 15.72 -0.21 -5.65
N LEU A 176 16.02 -0.64 -6.88
CA LEU A 176 15.54 -1.92 -7.41
C LEU A 176 16.37 -3.05 -6.78
N CYS A 177 15.68 -4.06 -6.27
CA CYS A 177 16.26 -5.21 -5.61
C CYS A 177 15.67 -6.45 -6.32
N PRO A 178 16.47 -7.17 -7.13
CA PRO A 178 15.98 -8.34 -7.87
C PRO A 178 15.41 -9.42 -6.94
N GLU A 179 16.02 -9.61 -5.78
CA GLU A 179 15.61 -10.61 -4.80
C GLU A 179 15.29 -10.01 -3.42
N MET A 180 14.58 -10.79 -2.60
CA MET A 180 14.31 -10.44 -1.20
C MET A 180 15.61 -10.26 -0.40
N SER A 181 16.64 -11.07 -0.69
CA SER A 181 17.95 -10.95 -0.06
C SER A 181 18.59 -9.57 -0.31
N ASP A 182 18.42 -9.01 -1.50
CA ASP A 182 18.92 -7.68 -1.87
C ASP A 182 18.10 -6.57 -1.23
N LEU A 183 16.79 -6.76 -1.10
CA LEU A 183 15.92 -5.85 -0.36
C LEU A 183 16.36 -5.77 1.12
N ILE A 184 16.61 -6.91 1.74
CA ILE A 184 17.11 -7.01 3.13
C ILE A 184 18.45 -6.28 3.27
N LYS A 185 19.40 -6.50 2.35
CA LYS A 185 20.70 -5.77 2.34
C LYS A 185 20.49 -4.26 2.22
N ALA A 186 19.59 -3.82 1.32
CA ALA A 186 19.29 -2.42 1.10
C ALA A 186 18.65 -1.76 2.33
N ILE A 187 17.76 -2.46 3.03
CA ILE A 187 17.16 -2.00 4.29
C ILE A 187 18.26 -1.84 5.34
N LYS A 188 19.08 -2.87 5.58
CA LYS A 188 20.20 -2.81 6.54
C LYS A 188 21.13 -1.63 6.26
N ALA A 189 21.49 -1.41 5.00
CA ALA A 189 22.33 -0.27 4.60
C ALA A 189 21.68 1.09 4.92
N ARG A 190 20.37 1.23 4.74
CA ARG A 190 19.63 2.46 5.09
C ARG A 190 19.56 2.70 6.60
N LEU A 191 19.45 1.63 7.39
CA LEU A 191 19.47 1.72 8.84
C LEU A 191 20.83 2.14 9.37
N ALA A 192 21.91 1.52 8.86
CA ALA A 192 23.27 1.92 9.20
C ALA A 192 23.53 3.40 8.87
N ALA A 193 23.16 3.85 7.68
CA ALA A 193 23.31 5.24 7.28
C ALA A 193 22.50 6.22 8.16
N SER A 194 21.32 5.80 8.65
CA SER A 194 20.49 6.63 9.54
C SER A 194 21.08 6.73 10.95
N ASN A 195 21.64 5.64 11.47
CA ASN A 195 22.35 5.63 12.76
C ASN A 195 23.60 6.51 12.73
N HIS A 196 24.33 6.53 11.61
CA HIS A 196 25.48 7.43 11.43
C HIS A 196 25.08 8.90 11.19
N ALA A 197 23.84 9.16 10.74
CA ALA A 197 23.34 10.51 10.46
C ALA A 197 22.71 11.22 11.66
N ALA A 198 22.59 10.57 12.83
CA ALA A 198 22.25 11.25 14.09
C ALA A 198 23.46 12.11 14.52
N PRO A 199 23.45 13.45 14.35
CA PRO A 199 24.58 14.27 14.75
C PRO A 199 24.58 14.35 16.28
N THR A 200 25.79 14.38 16.83
CA THR A 200 26.11 14.86 18.17
C THR A 200 25.41 16.20 18.41
N MET A 201 24.19 16.19 18.95
CA MET A 201 23.56 17.41 19.46
C MET A 201 24.20 17.71 20.81
N SER A 202 25.26 18.52 20.77
CA SER A 202 25.70 19.30 21.91
C SER A 202 24.51 20.03 22.52
N ALA A 203 24.30 19.80 23.82
CA ALA A 203 23.23 20.37 24.63
C ALA A 203 23.11 21.90 24.43
N PRO A 204 21.90 22.47 24.27
CA PRO A 204 21.73 23.91 24.34
C PRO A 204 21.93 24.34 25.80
N SER A 205 23.00 25.11 26.01
CA SER A 205 23.25 25.84 27.26
C SER A 205 22.04 26.69 27.62
N ASN A 206 21.54 26.43 28.83
CA ASN A 206 20.47 27.14 29.49
C ASN A 206 20.81 28.64 29.60
N LYS A 207 20.13 29.50 28.84
CA LYS A 207 20.08 30.94 29.10
C LYS A 207 18.66 31.34 29.43
N GLN A 208 18.43 31.56 30.72
CA GLN A 208 17.28 32.28 31.25
C GLN A 208 17.11 33.61 30.51
N ALA A 209 15.99 33.80 29.83
CA ALA A 209 15.56 35.10 29.35
C ALA A 209 14.61 35.73 30.38
N GLU A 210 14.97 36.94 30.77
CA GLU A 210 14.39 37.77 31.81
C GLU A 210 12.89 38.07 31.65
N ARG A 211 12.30 38.36 32.82
CA ARG A 211 10.95 38.89 33.04
C ARG A 211 10.69 40.18 32.24
N GLY A 212 9.68 40.16 31.38
CA GLY A 212 9.02 41.36 30.84
C GLY A 212 7.67 41.62 31.52
N ARG A 213 7.54 42.79 32.16
CA ARG A 213 6.36 43.35 32.87
C ARG A 213 5.21 43.78 31.90
N PRO A 214 4.04 44.24 32.38
CA PRO A 214 2.72 43.89 31.83
C PRO A 214 2.22 44.85 30.75
N LYS A 215 1.26 44.35 29.95
CA LYS A 215 0.63 45.07 28.83
C LYS A 215 -0.40 46.08 29.34
N ALA A 216 -0.22 47.34 28.95
CA ALA A 216 -1.14 48.46 29.18
C ALA A 216 -2.50 48.23 28.49
N ARG A 217 -3.58 48.62 29.18
CA ARG A 217 -4.97 48.54 28.71
C ARG A 217 -5.46 49.96 28.41
N SER A 218 -5.51 50.31 27.13
CA SER A 218 -6.28 51.43 26.56
C SER A 218 -7.38 50.80 25.70
N GLY A 219 -8.66 51.14 25.70
CA GLY A 219 -9.42 52.25 26.25
C GLY A 219 -10.47 52.67 25.20
N ARG A 220 -11.77 52.53 25.54
CA ARG A 220 -12.99 53.16 24.94
C ARG A 220 -13.39 52.77 23.50
N GLY A 221 -14.67 52.76 23.10
CA GLY A 221 -15.96 53.12 23.72
C GLY A 221 -17.12 52.56 22.85
N ARG A 222 -18.25 52.15 23.44
CA ARG A 222 -19.59 52.78 23.34
C ARG A 222 -19.97 53.33 21.95
N HIS A 223 -20.95 52.71 21.29
CA HIS A 223 -22.36 53.12 21.26
C HIS A 223 -23.24 51.93 20.90
#